data_AF-A0A9K3DK68-F1
#
_entry.id   AF-A0A9K3DK68-F1
#
_cell.length_a   1.000
_cell.length_b   1.000
_cell.length_c   1.000
_cell.angle_alpha   90.00
_cell.angle_beta   90.00
_cell.angle_gamma   90.00
#
_symmetry.space_group_name_H-M   'P 1'
#
loop_
_entity.id
_entity.type
_entity.pdbx_description
1 polymer ?
#
loop_
_entity_poly.entity_id
_entity_poly.type
_entity_poly.pdbx_seq_one_letter_code
_entity_poly.pdbx_strand_id
1 'polypeptide(L)'
;MESEGTDDYETLISTTDADLLKRSWRNEKAAPEILQFQSSLVQRSREQIQLMEETVEELVANDEDPLTVSLYQMDIDRTLFLLRSYLRTRLQKIEKFMFHIQKTEDLWARLSRQEQKFAKQSIADLKTHLEQSVLSKLPDRYQSHLKQSVISEEADMVPEPKLDAFVICRTRKFLGALPVDDRQLIFSLI
;
A
#
# COMPACT_ATOMS: atom_id res chain seq x y z
N MET A 1 20.44 13.58 -33.94
CA MET A 1 21.04 12.90 -32.77
C MET A 1 21.27 14.00 -31.75
N GLU A 2 20.24 14.30 -30.95
CA GLU A 2 20.24 15.26 -29.82
C GLU A 2 18.77 15.51 -29.40
N SER A 3 18.19 14.63 -28.58
CA SER A 3 17.03 14.94 -27.72
C SER A 3 16.74 13.88 -26.65
N GLU A 4 17.72 13.08 -26.21
CA GLU A 4 17.50 12.06 -25.16
C GLU A 4 18.04 12.49 -23.78
N GLY A 5 18.77 13.61 -23.69
CA GLY A 5 19.37 14.09 -22.45
C GLY A 5 18.54 15.13 -21.68
N THR A 6 17.58 15.78 -22.33
CA THR A 6 16.86 16.94 -21.76
C THR A 6 15.67 16.49 -20.89
N ASP A 7 14.93 15.46 -21.31
CA ASP A 7 13.73 14.97 -20.61
C ASP A 7 14.05 14.31 -19.24
N ASP A 8 15.18 13.60 -19.12
CA ASP A 8 15.57 12.94 -17.86
C ASP A 8 16.13 13.97 -16.85
N TYR A 9 16.75 15.05 -17.33
CA TYR A 9 17.24 16.16 -16.48
C TYR A 9 16.09 17.02 -15.93
N GLU A 10 15.06 17.32 -16.74
CA GLU A 10 13.85 18.04 -16.29
C GLU A 10 13.00 17.22 -15.30
N THR A 11 12.92 15.91 -15.48
CA THR A 11 12.21 15.01 -14.55
C THR A 11 12.92 14.86 -13.19
N LEU A 12 14.26 15.04 -13.18
CA LEU A 12 15.08 15.08 -11.96
C LEU A 12 14.99 16.43 -11.21
N ILE A 13 14.54 17.51 -11.86
CA ILE A 13 14.59 18.88 -11.30
C ILE A 13 13.54 19.16 -10.20
N SER A 14 12.51 18.32 -9.99
CA SER A 14 11.89 18.11 -8.66
C SER A 14 10.74 17.10 -8.74
N THR A 15 11.04 15.79 -8.60
CA THR A 15 9.94 14.86 -8.30
C THR A 15 9.40 15.20 -6.91
N THR A 16 8.19 15.74 -6.83
CA THR A 16 7.57 16.14 -5.55
C THR A 16 7.22 14.90 -4.71
N ASP A 17 7.16 15.05 -3.39
CA ASP A 17 6.65 13.96 -2.53
C ASP A 17 5.20 13.59 -2.89
N ALA A 18 4.41 14.52 -3.41
CA ALA A 18 3.07 14.25 -3.95
C ALA A 18 3.11 13.29 -5.16
N ASP A 19 4.07 13.44 -6.07
CA ASP A 19 4.26 12.56 -7.22
C ASP A 19 4.75 11.17 -6.82
N LEU A 20 5.68 11.10 -5.86
CA LEU A 20 6.16 9.85 -5.28
C LEU A 20 5.02 9.11 -4.56
N LEU A 21 4.18 9.84 -3.82
CA LEU A 21 3.02 9.28 -3.14
C LEU A 21 1.98 8.78 -4.15
N LYS A 22 1.75 9.53 -5.23
CA LYS A 22 0.83 9.13 -6.32
C LYS A 22 1.32 7.89 -7.04
N ARG A 23 2.64 7.74 -7.20
CA ARG A 23 3.23 6.52 -7.74
C ARG A 23 3.06 5.34 -6.80
N SER A 24 3.42 5.51 -5.53
CA SER A 24 3.29 4.46 -4.50
C SER A 24 1.84 3.99 -4.36
N TRP A 25 0.88 4.92 -4.37
CA TRP A 25 -0.55 4.64 -4.37
C TRP A 25 -1.02 3.82 -5.57
N ARG A 26 -0.62 4.21 -6.79
CA ARG A 26 -0.99 3.46 -8.01
C ARG A 26 -0.39 2.05 -8.02
N ASN A 27 0.88 1.94 -7.65
CA ASN A 27 1.56 0.65 -7.56
C ASN A 27 0.88 -0.25 -6.52
N GLU A 28 0.56 0.28 -5.35
CA GLU A 28 -0.15 -0.45 -4.32
C GLU A 28 -1.54 -0.90 -4.79
N LYS A 29 -2.30 -0.05 -5.50
CA LYS A 29 -3.60 -0.45 -6.05
C LYS A 29 -3.51 -1.54 -7.11
N ALA A 30 -2.47 -1.53 -7.93
CA ALA A 30 -2.32 -2.45 -9.05
C ALA A 30 -1.69 -3.80 -8.64
N ALA A 31 -0.85 -3.82 -7.60
CA ALA A 31 -0.17 -5.03 -7.16
C ALA A 31 -1.13 -6.00 -6.42
N PRO A 32 -1.07 -7.32 -6.70
CA PRO A 32 -1.88 -8.32 -5.99
C PRO A 32 -1.42 -8.52 -4.54
N GLU A 33 -0.12 -8.41 -4.28
CA GLU A 33 0.50 -8.55 -2.96
C GLU A 33 0.73 -7.19 -2.28
N ILE A 34 1.07 -7.22 -0.98
CA ILE A 34 1.42 -6.02 -0.21
C ILE A 34 2.85 -5.56 -0.56
N LEU A 35 3.00 -4.28 -0.89
CA LEU A 35 4.30 -3.70 -1.22
C LEU A 35 5.03 -3.18 0.02
N GLN A 36 6.31 -2.80 -0.13
CA GLN A 36 7.08 -2.17 0.94
C GLN A 36 6.45 -0.85 1.39
N PHE A 37 6.19 -0.71 2.69
CA PHE A 37 5.70 0.53 3.27
C PHE A 37 6.74 1.65 3.11
N GLN A 38 6.30 2.78 2.54
CA GLN A 38 7.14 3.94 2.26
C GLN A 38 7.20 4.88 3.47
N SER A 39 7.79 4.43 4.58
CA SER A 39 7.81 5.16 5.87
C SER A 39 8.26 6.61 5.75
N SER A 40 9.40 6.83 5.08
CA SER A 40 10.00 8.16 4.96
C SER A 40 9.14 9.10 4.11
N LEU A 41 8.61 8.62 3.00
CA LEU A 41 7.69 9.37 2.13
C LEU A 41 6.40 9.73 2.86
N VAL A 42 5.79 8.77 3.56
CA VAL A 42 4.56 9.00 4.32
C VAL A 42 4.78 10.01 5.44
N GLN A 43 5.93 9.94 6.13
CA GLN A 43 6.28 10.91 7.16
C GLN A 43 6.43 12.31 6.58
N ARG A 44 7.28 12.48 5.55
CA ARG A 44 7.46 13.79 4.91
C ARG A 44 6.16 14.35 4.33
N SER A 45 5.34 13.50 3.72
CA SER A 45 4.02 13.92 3.19
C SER A 45 3.11 14.46 4.30
N ARG A 46 3.15 13.88 5.51
CA ARG A 46 2.38 14.38 6.66
C ARG A 46 2.91 15.72 7.15
N GLU A 47 4.23 15.84 7.28
CA GLU A 47 4.89 17.08 7.70
C GLU A 47 4.61 18.22 6.71
N GLN A 48 4.65 17.94 5.40
CA GLN A 48 4.31 18.93 4.36
C GLN A 48 2.84 19.34 4.39
N ILE A 49 1.90 18.39 4.59
CA ILE A 49 0.49 18.72 4.75
C ILE A 49 0.29 19.64 5.96
N GLN A 50 0.91 19.32 7.09
CA GLN A 50 0.80 20.14 8.31
C GLN A 50 1.34 21.55 8.07
N LEU A 51 2.50 21.70 7.43
CA LEU A 51 3.06 23.01 7.11
C LEU A 51 2.15 23.82 6.18
N MET A 52 1.51 23.17 5.21
CA MET A 52 0.55 23.83 4.32
C MET A 52 -0.71 24.27 5.07
N GLU A 53 -1.20 23.45 6.02
CA GLU A 53 -2.32 23.82 6.89
C GLU A 53 -1.99 25.07 7.72
N GLU A 54 -0.80 25.11 8.36
CA GLU A 54 -0.30 26.28 9.10
C GLU A 54 -0.19 27.52 8.19
N THR A 55 0.31 27.35 6.96
CA THR A 55 0.40 28.44 5.97
C THR A 55 -0.99 28.99 5.61
N VAL A 56 -1.99 28.13 5.44
CA VAL A 56 -3.36 28.56 5.15
C VAL A 56 -3.94 29.36 6.32
N GLU A 57 -3.69 28.94 7.56
CA GLU A 57 -4.11 29.68 8.75
C GLU A 57 -3.50 31.10 8.79
N GLU A 58 -2.21 31.23 8.45
CA GLU A 58 -1.53 32.53 8.36
C GLU A 58 -2.10 33.42 7.25
N LEU A 59 -2.33 32.86 6.05
CA LEU A 59 -2.92 33.61 4.92
C LEU A 59 -4.32 34.15 5.28
N VAL A 60 -5.12 33.33 5.96
CA VAL A 60 -6.45 33.75 6.44
C VAL A 60 -6.34 34.85 7.51
N ALA A 61 -5.39 34.74 8.44
CA ALA A 61 -5.16 35.75 9.47
C ALA A 61 -4.71 37.11 8.90
N ASN A 62 -3.99 37.09 7.78
CA ASN A 62 -3.48 38.28 7.09
C ASN A 62 -4.49 38.91 6.11
N ASP A 63 -5.72 38.37 6.03
CA ASP A 63 -6.77 38.82 5.09
C ASP A 63 -6.31 38.80 3.61
N GLU A 64 -5.53 37.76 3.25
CA GLU A 64 -5.06 37.54 1.89
C GLU A 64 -6.22 37.20 0.93
N ASP A 65 -5.95 37.33 -0.36
CA ASP A 65 -6.94 37.09 -1.42
C ASP A 65 -7.65 35.71 -1.26
N PRO A 66 -8.99 35.67 -1.19
CA PRO A 66 -9.74 34.43 -0.96
C PRO A 66 -9.49 33.34 -2.01
N LEU A 67 -9.19 33.71 -3.26
CA LEU A 67 -8.87 32.74 -4.30
C LEU A 67 -7.54 32.04 -4.01
N THR A 68 -6.53 32.77 -3.55
CA THR A 68 -5.24 32.22 -3.15
C THR A 68 -5.40 31.21 -2.00
N VAL A 69 -6.10 31.59 -0.94
CA VAL A 69 -6.41 30.67 0.19
C VAL A 69 -7.12 29.41 -0.30
N SER A 70 -8.11 29.57 -1.18
CA SER A 70 -8.88 28.44 -1.72
C SER A 70 -8.00 27.47 -2.53
N LEU A 71 -7.04 27.97 -3.31
CA LEU A 71 -6.12 27.13 -4.07
C LEU A 71 -5.23 26.27 -3.15
N TYR A 72 -4.67 26.86 -2.09
CA TYR A 72 -3.89 26.09 -1.10
C TYR A 72 -4.74 25.02 -0.42
N GLN A 73 -5.98 25.34 -0.04
CA GLN A 73 -6.89 24.37 0.58
C GLN A 73 -7.20 23.19 -0.36
N MET A 74 -7.41 23.44 -1.66
CA MET A 74 -7.63 22.38 -2.65
C MET A 74 -6.42 21.45 -2.78
N ASP A 75 -5.20 21.98 -2.71
CA ASP A 75 -3.97 21.19 -2.79
C ASP A 75 -3.76 20.34 -1.53
N ILE A 76 -4.08 20.87 -0.35
CA ILE A 76 -4.14 20.10 0.91
C ILE A 76 -5.14 18.96 0.77
N ASP A 77 -6.37 19.25 0.36
CA ASP A 77 -7.42 18.23 0.23
C ASP A 77 -7.02 17.11 -0.72
N ARG A 78 -6.39 17.46 -1.85
CA ARG A 78 -5.91 16.51 -2.85
C ARG A 78 -4.78 15.62 -2.33
N THR A 79 -3.77 16.20 -1.66
CA THR A 79 -2.64 15.44 -1.10
C THR A 79 -3.08 14.56 0.07
N LEU A 80 -3.98 15.07 0.90
CA LEU A 80 -4.56 14.36 2.03
C LEU A 80 -5.45 13.19 1.58
N PHE A 81 -6.28 13.39 0.55
CA PHE A 81 -7.02 12.30 -0.10
C PHE A 81 -6.07 11.20 -0.58
N LEU A 82 -4.98 11.59 -1.25
CA LEU A 82 -4.02 10.64 -1.80
C LEU A 82 -3.34 9.81 -0.71
N LEU A 83 -2.89 10.47 0.37
CA LEU A 83 -2.29 9.81 1.52
C LEU A 83 -3.27 8.84 2.20
N ARG A 84 -4.50 9.29 2.46
CA ARG A 84 -5.55 8.45 3.06
C ARG A 84 -5.89 7.27 2.15
N SER A 85 -5.98 7.48 0.85
CA SER A 85 -6.28 6.42 -0.11
C SER A 85 -5.17 5.36 -0.14
N TYR A 86 -3.90 5.76 -0.13
CA TYR A 86 -2.76 4.84 -0.02
C TYR A 86 -2.83 3.98 1.23
N LEU A 87 -2.97 4.60 2.41
CA LEU A 87 -3.04 3.88 3.68
C LEU A 87 -4.26 2.95 3.75
N ARG A 88 -5.42 3.39 3.26
CA ARG A 88 -6.64 2.57 3.24
C ARG A 88 -6.51 1.36 2.32
N THR A 89 -5.93 1.52 1.12
CA THR A 89 -5.68 0.39 0.21
C THR A 89 -4.76 -0.65 0.86
N ARG A 90 -3.73 -0.21 1.59
CA ARG A 90 -2.84 -1.12 2.32
C ARG A 90 -3.55 -1.88 3.44
N LEU A 91 -4.34 -1.18 4.26
CA LEU A 91 -5.11 -1.82 5.33
C LEU A 91 -6.08 -2.88 4.78
N GLN A 92 -6.75 -2.61 3.66
CA GLN A 92 -7.63 -3.60 3.01
C GLN A 92 -6.88 -4.86 2.56
N LYS A 93 -5.65 -4.71 2.03
CA LYS A 93 -4.81 -5.87 1.67
C LYS A 93 -4.34 -6.63 2.90
N ILE A 94 -3.93 -5.91 3.95
CA ILE A 94 -3.48 -6.51 5.21
C ILE A 94 -4.60 -7.31 5.85
N GLU A 95 -5.80 -6.76 5.92
CA GLU A 95 -6.99 -7.44 6.44
C GLU A 95 -7.33 -8.70 5.62
N LYS A 96 -7.24 -8.61 4.28
CA LYS A 96 -7.53 -9.74 3.40
C LYS A 96 -6.51 -10.88 3.50
N PHE A 97 -5.24 -10.58 3.69
CA PHE A 97 -4.14 -11.55 3.65
C PHE A 97 -3.39 -11.67 4.99
N MET A 98 -4.05 -11.33 6.11
CA MET A 98 -3.45 -11.21 7.44
C MET A 98 -2.66 -12.44 7.90
N PHE A 99 -3.20 -13.65 7.71
CA PHE A 99 -2.55 -14.90 8.10
C PHE A 99 -1.35 -15.23 7.21
N HIS A 100 -1.48 -15.01 5.89
CA HIS A 100 -0.39 -15.21 4.93
C HIS A 100 0.78 -14.24 5.18
N ILE A 101 0.47 -12.97 5.44
CA ILE A 101 1.45 -11.94 5.80
C ILE A 101 2.14 -12.27 7.12
N GLN A 102 1.41 -12.75 8.14
CA GLN A 102 1.99 -13.12 9.43
C GLN A 102 2.95 -14.31 9.34
N LYS A 103 2.67 -15.28 8.45
CA LYS A 103 3.50 -16.47 8.25
C LYS A 103 4.83 -16.15 7.56
N THR A 104 4.89 -15.08 6.77
CA THR A 104 6.02 -14.74 5.90
C THR A 104 6.80 -13.55 6.45
N GLU A 105 8.03 -13.77 6.91
CA GLU A 105 8.85 -12.73 7.56
C GLU A 105 9.10 -11.51 6.65
N ASP A 106 9.39 -11.76 5.36
CA ASP A 106 9.60 -10.69 4.37
C ASP A 106 8.36 -9.81 4.20
N LEU A 107 7.17 -10.41 4.12
CA LEU A 107 5.92 -9.66 4.02
C LEU A 107 5.64 -8.89 5.30
N TRP A 108 5.93 -9.48 6.46
CA TRP A 108 5.79 -8.81 7.75
C TRP A 108 6.69 -7.57 7.87
N ALA A 109 7.91 -7.64 7.35
CA ALA A 109 8.86 -6.54 7.30
C ALA A 109 8.43 -5.39 6.37
N ARG A 110 7.55 -5.66 5.39
CA ARG A 110 6.96 -4.63 4.51
C ARG A 110 5.91 -3.76 5.19
N LEU A 111 5.43 -4.10 6.38
CA LEU A 111 4.41 -3.34 7.12
C LEU A 111 5.04 -2.27 8.01
N SER A 112 4.34 -1.16 8.19
CA SER A 112 4.66 -0.20 9.26
C SER A 112 4.40 -0.78 10.65
N ARG A 113 4.99 -0.22 11.71
CA ARG A 113 4.71 -0.65 13.10
C ARG A 113 3.23 -0.58 13.46
N GLN A 114 2.52 0.42 12.94
CA GLN A 114 1.09 0.63 13.17
C GLN A 114 0.26 -0.42 12.42
N GLU A 115 0.65 -0.74 11.18
CA GLU A 115 0.06 -1.82 10.37
C GLU A 115 0.28 -3.19 11.02
N GLN A 116 1.47 -3.45 11.55
CA GLN A 116 1.78 -4.68 12.29
C GLN A 116 0.92 -4.83 13.56
N LYS A 117 0.70 -3.73 14.28
CA LYS A 117 -0.19 -3.72 15.45
C LYS A 117 -1.63 -4.02 15.04
N PHE A 118 -2.12 -3.37 13.99
CA PHE A 118 -3.45 -3.64 13.41
C PHE A 118 -3.60 -5.10 13.02
N ALA A 119 -2.67 -5.65 12.21
CA ALA A 119 -2.73 -7.04 11.78
C ALA A 119 -2.76 -8.03 12.97
N LYS A 120 -1.92 -7.82 14.00
CA LYS A 120 -1.93 -8.67 15.20
C LYS A 120 -3.27 -8.63 15.93
N GLN A 121 -3.86 -7.45 16.08
CA GLN A 121 -5.16 -7.27 16.73
C GLN A 121 -6.26 -7.94 15.92
N SER A 122 -6.34 -7.67 14.62
CA SER A 122 -7.33 -8.29 13.74
C SER A 122 -7.25 -9.83 13.74
N ILE A 123 -6.03 -10.39 13.80
CA ILE A 123 -5.83 -11.85 13.89
C ILE A 123 -6.39 -12.41 15.20
N ALA A 124 -6.09 -11.75 16.32
CA ALA A 124 -6.61 -12.17 17.62
C ALA A 124 -8.13 -12.05 17.70
N ASP A 125 -8.70 -10.96 17.19
CA ASP A 125 -10.13 -10.69 17.19
C ASP A 125 -10.88 -11.70 16.32
N LEU A 126 -10.39 -11.95 15.10
CA LEU A 126 -10.99 -12.92 14.19
C LEU A 126 -10.92 -14.34 14.76
N LYS A 127 -9.77 -14.74 15.33
CA LYS A 127 -9.63 -16.05 15.98
C LYS A 127 -10.65 -16.21 17.09
N THR A 128 -10.73 -15.24 18.00
CA THR A 128 -11.65 -15.25 19.15
C THR A 128 -13.09 -15.35 18.68
N HIS A 129 -13.47 -14.55 17.68
CA HIS A 129 -14.82 -14.53 17.12
C HIS A 129 -15.20 -15.87 16.48
N LEU A 130 -14.31 -16.47 15.67
CA LEU A 130 -14.56 -17.76 15.04
C LEU A 130 -14.68 -18.88 16.07
N GLU A 131 -13.83 -18.86 17.10
CA GLU A 131 -13.79 -19.85 18.17
C GLU A 131 -15.07 -19.83 19.01
N GLN A 132 -15.54 -18.64 19.38
CA GLN A 132 -16.78 -18.46 20.15
C GLN A 132 -18.03 -18.74 19.32
N SER A 133 -18.04 -18.36 18.05
CA SER A 133 -19.25 -18.44 17.21
C SER A 133 -19.51 -19.85 16.67
N VAL A 134 -18.47 -20.51 16.15
CA VAL A 134 -18.61 -21.75 15.36
C VAL A 134 -17.61 -22.83 15.77
N LEU A 135 -16.31 -22.54 15.85
CA LEU A 135 -15.30 -23.61 15.89
C LEU A 135 -15.40 -24.47 17.16
N SER A 136 -15.70 -23.88 18.32
CA SER A 136 -15.91 -24.64 19.57
C SER A 136 -17.11 -25.62 19.53
N LYS A 137 -18.01 -25.46 18.55
CA LYS A 137 -19.18 -26.32 18.35
C LYS A 137 -18.93 -27.41 17.31
N LEU A 138 -17.81 -27.36 16.58
CA LEU A 138 -17.45 -28.35 15.58
C LEU A 138 -16.72 -29.54 16.23
N PRO A 139 -16.81 -30.74 15.63
CA PRO A 139 -15.98 -31.87 16.05
C PRO A 139 -14.49 -31.52 16.00
N ASP A 140 -13.68 -32.09 16.90
CA ASP A 140 -12.25 -31.77 17.09
C ASP A 140 -11.42 -31.74 15.80
N ARG A 141 -11.81 -32.51 14.79
CA ARG A 141 -11.14 -32.57 13.48
C ARG A 141 -11.32 -31.31 12.61
N TYR A 142 -12.21 -30.39 12.98
CA TYR A 142 -12.63 -29.23 12.18
C TYR A 142 -12.57 -27.90 12.95
N GLN A 143 -11.93 -27.86 14.11
CA GLN A 143 -11.88 -26.65 14.96
C GLN A 143 -10.80 -25.64 14.53
N SER A 144 -10.05 -25.92 13.46
CA SER A 144 -9.00 -25.02 12.97
C SER A 144 -9.58 -23.89 12.11
N HIS A 145 -9.05 -22.67 12.29
CA HIS A 145 -9.32 -21.52 11.41
C HIS A 145 -8.32 -21.41 10.26
N LEU A 146 -7.27 -22.24 10.25
CA LEU A 146 -6.21 -22.23 9.23
C LEU A 146 -6.31 -23.41 8.26
N LYS A 147 -6.95 -24.50 8.69
CA LYS A 147 -7.03 -25.76 7.96
C LYS A 147 -8.47 -26.22 7.86
N GLN A 148 -8.87 -26.77 6.73
CA GLN A 148 -10.19 -27.35 6.55
C GLN A 148 -10.39 -28.57 7.47
N SER A 149 -9.34 -29.36 7.68
CA SER A 149 -9.38 -30.52 8.58
C SER A 149 -8.02 -30.85 9.18
N VAL A 150 -8.00 -31.72 10.20
CA VAL A 150 -6.74 -32.25 10.79
C VAL A 150 -5.88 -33.03 9.79
N ILE A 151 -6.47 -33.57 8.73
CA ILE A 151 -5.74 -34.31 7.68
C ILE A 151 -5.10 -33.38 6.64
N SER A 152 -5.49 -32.10 6.59
CA SER A 152 -4.88 -31.13 5.68
C SER A 152 -3.44 -30.86 6.11
N GLU A 153 -2.47 -31.11 5.21
CA GLU A 153 -1.05 -30.89 5.50
C GLU A 153 -0.72 -29.39 5.61
N GLU A 154 -1.30 -28.60 4.72
CA GLU A 154 -1.09 -27.16 4.62
C GLU A 154 -2.25 -26.33 5.18
N ALA A 155 -2.04 -25.02 5.29
CA ALA A 155 -3.06 -24.06 5.72
C ALA A 155 -3.96 -23.66 4.54
N ASP A 156 -4.74 -24.64 4.06
CA ASP A 156 -5.61 -24.56 2.87
C ASP A 156 -6.78 -23.56 2.97
N MET A 157 -7.06 -23.04 4.16
CA MET A 157 -8.09 -22.02 4.41
C MET A 157 -7.53 -20.58 4.47
N VAL A 158 -6.21 -20.41 4.32
CA VAL A 158 -5.57 -19.09 4.34
C VAL A 158 -5.55 -18.51 2.91
N PRO A 159 -6.20 -17.36 2.66
CA PRO A 159 -6.16 -16.73 1.35
C PRO A 159 -4.76 -16.17 1.05
N GLU A 160 -4.28 -16.39 -0.18
CA GLU A 160 -3.00 -15.89 -0.68
C GLU A 160 -3.19 -14.96 -1.88
N PRO A 161 -2.31 -13.97 -2.09
CA PRO A 161 -2.35 -13.13 -3.28
C PRO A 161 -1.97 -13.95 -4.53
N LYS A 162 -2.74 -13.76 -5.61
CA LYS A 162 -2.44 -14.38 -6.92
C LYS A 162 -1.30 -13.64 -7.61
N LEU A 163 -0.08 -14.15 -7.48
CA LEU A 163 1.12 -13.53 -8.04
C LEU A 163 1.22 -13.65 -9.57
N ASP A 164 0.47 -14.59 -10.16
CA ASP A 164 0.32 -14.82 -11.60
C ASP A 164 -0.78 -13.95 -12.24
N ALA A 165 -1.44 -13.09 -11.46
CA ALA A 165 -2.47 -12.20 -11.97
C ALA A 165 -1.89 -11.14 -12.93
N PHE A 166 -2.55 -10.93 -14.07
CA PHE A 166 -2.18 -9.88 -15.00
C PHE A 166 -2.32 -8.49 -14.36
N VAL A 167 -1.28 -7.67 -14.52
CA VAL A 167 -1.26 -6.27 -14.10
C VAL A 167 -1.00 -5.36 -15.28
N ILE A 168 -1.59 -4.16 -15.26
CA ILE A 168 -1.25 -3.12 -16.22
C ILE A 168 0.01 -2.43 -15.71
N CYS A 169 1.10 -2.54 -16.46
CA CYS A 169 2.36 -1.86 -16.17
C CYS A 169 2.67 -0.78 -17.21
N ARG A 170 3.38 0.26 -16.77
CA ARG A 170 3.94 1.29 -17.65
C ARG A 170 5.43 1.39 -17.35
N THR A 171 6.25 1.17 -18.37
CA THR A 171 7.70 1.34 -18.27
C THR A 171 8.06 2.83 -18.23
N ARG A 172 8.97 3.21 -17.32
CA ARG A 172 9.49 4.59 -17.23
C ARG A 172 10.79 4.79 -18.01
N LYS A 173 11.53 3.72 -18.19
CA LYS A 173 12.79 3.68 -18.94
C LYS A 173 12.70 2.56 -19.95
N PHE A 174 13.45 2.68 -21.03
CA PHE A 174 13.58 1.59 -22.00
C PHE A 174 14.21 0.39 -21.31
N LEU A 175 13.51 -0.75 -21.30
CA LEU A 175 13.97 -1.99 -20.66
C LEU A 175 14.66 -2.95 -21.64
N GLY A 176 14.87 -2.54 -22.89
CA GLY A 176 15.36 -3.45 -23.93
C GLY A 176 14.28 -4.39 -24.44
N ALA A 177 14.67 -5.34 -25.30
CA ALA A 177 13.82 -6.44 -25.72
C ALA A 177 13.69 -7.44 -24.55
N LEU A 178 12.51 -7.51 -23.97
CA LEU A 178 12.20 -8.47 -22.91
C LEU A 178 11.69 -9.76 -23.56
N PRO A 179 12.37 -10.91 -23.37
CA PRO A 179 11.85 -12.18 -23.86
C PRO A 179 10.55 -12.48 -23.13
N VAL A 180 9.44 -12.50 -23.87
CA VAL A 180 8.16 -13.01 -23.37
C VAL A 180 8.23 -14.53 -23.51
N ASP A 181 8.88 -15.18 -22.55
CA ASP A 181 8.86 -16.64 -22.40
C ASP A 181 7.89 -17.00 -21.27
N ASP A 182 7.27 -18.19 -21.33
CA ASP A 182 6.29 -18.68 -20.34
C ASP A 182 6.89 -18.89 -18.94
N ARG A 183 8.19 -18.60 -18.78
CA ARG A 183 8.95 -18.67 -17.53
C ARG A 183 9.06 -17.28 -16.92
N GLN A 184 8.20 -17.04 -15.93
CA GLN A 184 8.21 -15.94 -14.95
C GLN A 184 9.32 -14.90 -15.15
N LEU A 185 8.98 -13.80 -15.83
CA LEU A 185 9.73 -12.55 -15.71
C LEU A 185 9.50 -11.99 -14.30
N ILE A 186 10.43 -12.25 -13.37
CA ILE A 186 10.44 -11.58 -12.08
C ILE A 186 10.93 -10.15 -12.30
N PHE A 187 9.99 -9.25 -12.58
CA PHE A 187 10.28 -7.83 -12.50
C PHE A 187 10.23 -7.37 -11.05
N SER A 188 11.37 -7.01 -10.48
CA SER A 188 11.39 -6.08 -9.34
C SER A 188 11.08 -4.66 -9.87
N LEU A 189 9.83 -4.40 -10.21
CA LEU A 189 9.38 -3.17 -10.89
C LEU A 189 9.05 -2.00 -9.93
N ILE A 190 9.56 -2.02 -8.70
CA ILE A 190 9.25 -1.02 -7.67
C ILE A 190 10.51 -0.33 -7.20
#